data_AF-F2S837-F1
#
_entry.id   AF-F2S837-F1
#
_cell.length_a   1.000
_cell.length_b   1.000
_cell.length_c   1.000
_cell.angle_alpha   90.00
_cell.angle_beta   90.00
_cell.angle_gamma   90.00
#
_symmetry.space_group_name_H-M   'P 1'
#
loop_
_entity.id
_entity.type
_entity.pdbx_description
1 polymer ?
#
loop_
_entity_poly.entity_id
_entity_poly.type
_entity_poly.pdbx_seq_one_letter_code
_entity_poly.pdbx_strand_id
1 'polypeptide(L)'
;MTSELLPEEYFLPVTTFRVTMHSIGYFFESDTRSGNHASILLLTGDGLSVRLNMVKAGPIDTMGTYSEMRCRYDKSRTSLHTVDLQAVAGLTVKRVTELVLEKGRRNYRLAPSGVGCRFWVKTIVEDLDSAGFIDASSKDAVAQVYNDIQYNYTKDKASEFEPIDPSTFV
;
A
#
# COMPACT_ATOMS: atom_id res chain seq x y z
N MET A 1 16.70 -2.74 0.89
CA MET A 1 17.13 -1.61 0.06
C MET A 1 16.10 -1.43 -1.05
N THR A 2 15.72 -0.19 -1.36
CA THR A 2 14.79 0.15 -2.43
C THR A 2 15.49 0.97 -3.51
N SER A 3 15.07 0.85 -4.76
CA SER A 3 15.58 1.63 -5.90
C SER A 3 14.44 2.01 -6.85
N GLU A 4 14.69 2.93 -7.77
CA GLU A 4 13.78 3.18 -8.89
C GLU A 4 13.56 1.90 -9.70
N LEU A 5 12.37 1.79 -10.27
CA LEU A 5 11.97 0.66 -11.09
C LEU A 5 12.54 0.83 -12.51
N LEU A 6 13.25 -0.18 -13.01
CA LEU A 6 13.80 -0.19 -14.35
C LEU A 6 12.72 -0.57 -15.38
N PRO A 7 12.82 -0.13 -16.66
CA PRO A 7 11.81 -0.41 -17.68
C PRO A 7 11.47 -1.90 -17.85
N GLU A 8 12.46 -2.78 -17.76
CA GLU A 8 12.29 -4.23 -17.85
C GLU A 8 11.53 -4.83 -16.66
N GLU A 9 11.59 -4.18 -15.50
CA GLU A 9 10.96 -4.67 -14.26
C GLU A 9 9.44 -4.50 -14.28
N TYR A 10 8.90 -3.66 -15.16
CA TYR A 10 7.47 -3.56 -15.41
C TYR A 10 6.88 -4.86 -16.01
N PHE A 11 7.70 -5.70 -16.65
CA PHE A 11 7.24 -6.98 -17.21
C PHE A 11 7.29 -8.14 -16.19
N LEU A 12 7.75 -7.89 -14.97
CA LEU A 12 7.78 -8.92 -13.94
C LEU A 12 6.36 -9.39 -13.59
N PRO A 13 6.19 -10.69 -13.33
CA PRO A 13 4.90 -11.21 -12.90
C PRO A 13 4.55 -10.67 -11.51
N VAL A 14 3.26 -10.51 -11.24
CA VAL A 14 2.75 -10.27 -9.90
C VAL A 14 2.06 -11.54 -9.45
N THR A 15 2.58 -12.12 -8.36
CA THR A 15 2.05 -13.36 -7.77
C THR A 15 1.11 -13.07 -6.61
N THR A 16 1.41 -12.02 -5.84
CA THR A 16 0.65 -11.66 -4.65
C THR A 16 0.69 -10.14 -4.45
N PHE A 17 -0.44 -9.57 -4.06
CA PHE A 17 -0.50 -8.24 -3.48
C PHE A 17 -0.43 -8.36 -1.96
N ARG A 18 0.67 -7.91 -1.37
CA ARG A 18 0.84 -7.86 0.08
C ARG A 18 0.56 -6.47 0.58
N VAL A 19 -0.58 -6.28 1.24
CA VAL A 19 -0.87 -5.06 2.00
C VAL A 19 -0.11 -5.14 3.31
N THR A 20 0.62 -4.09 3.65
CA THR A 20 1.49 -4.10 4.83
C THR A 20 1.40 -2.81 5.63
N MET A 21 1.34 -2.96 6.95
CA MET A 21 1.34 -1.88 7.92
C MET A 21 2.73 -1.77 8.51
N HIS A 22 3.34 -0.62 8.32
CA HIS A 22 4.71 -0.33 8.72
C HIS A 22 4.75 0.50 10.00
N SER A 23 5.71 0.20 10.87
CA SER A 23 6.19 1.17 11.85
C SER A 23 6.86 2.33 11.11
N ILE A 24 6.50 3.57 11.42
CA ILE A 24 7.11 4.77 10.81
C ILE A 24 8.05 5.54 11.75
N GLY A 25 8.19 5.10 13.00
CA GLY A 25 8.88 5.91 14.02
C GLY A 25 8.11 7.20 14.31
N TYR A 26 8.72 8.13 15.06
CA TYR A 26 8.16 9.46 15.26
C TYR A 26 8.46 10.32 14.02
N PHE A 27 7.44 10.81 13.32
CA PHE A 27 7.63 11.64 12.11
C PHE A 27 8.11 13.06 12.44
N PHE A 28 7.73 13.61 13.61
CA PHE A 28 8.20 14.90 14.15
C PHE A 28 8.28 14.84 15.68
N GLU A 29 9.12 15.67 16.33
CA GLU A 29 9.22 15.73 17.80
C GLU A 29 7.90 16.14 18.50
N SER A 30 7.00 16.82 17.78
CA SER A 30 5.66 17.17 18.25
C SER A 30 4.59 16.10 17.95
N ASP A 31 4.96 15.02 17.26
CA ASP A 31 4.02 13.99 16.82
C ASP A 31 3.77 12.98 17.94
N THR A 32 2.62 13.11 18.60
CA THR A 32 2.22 12.22 19.71
C THR A 32 1.62 10.90 19.20
N ARG A 33 1.39 10.75 17.89
CA ARG A 33 0.82 9.55 17.29
C ARG A 33 1.88 8.83 16.48
N SER A 34 2.45 7.78 17.06
CA SER A 34 3.12 6.73 16.30
C SER A 34 2.07 6.00 15.43
N GLY A 35 1.59 6.65 14.38
CA GLY A 35 0.70 6.02 13.41
C GLY A 35 1.42 4.88 12.69
N ASN A 36 0.68 3.99 12.05
CA ASN A 36 1.24 3.06 11.08
C ASN A 36 1.11 3.60 9.66
N HIS A 37 2.08 3.31 8.81
CA HIS A 37 1.99 3.61 7.39
C HIS A 37 1.58 2.38 6.58
N ALA A 38 0.56 2.50 5.75
CA ALA A 38 0.10 1.40 4.88
C ALA A 38 0.72 1.53 3.48
N SER A 39 1.21 0.41 2.94
CA SER A 39 1.64 0.33 1.53
C SER A 39 1.31 -1.04 0.93
N ILE A 40 1.51 -1.19 -0.39
CA ILE A 40 1.26 -2.44 -1.12
C ILE A 40 2.58 -2.92 -1.73
N LEU A 41 2.94 -4.18 -1.49
CA LEU A 41 4.05 -4.85 -2.16
C LEU A 41 3.46 -5.79 -3.23
N LEU A 42 3.90 -5.61 -4.47
CA LEU A 42 3.66 -6.53 -5.58
C LEU A 42 4.77 -7.58 -5.55
N LEU A 43 4.47 -8.80 -5.09
CA LEU A 43 5.47 -9.86 -4.97
C LEU A 43 5.74 -10.49 -6.34
N THR A 44 7.02 -10.56 -6.72
CA THR A 44 7.44 -10.98 -8.07
C THR A 44 7.81 -12.47 -8.18
N GLY A 45 7.57 -13.26 -7.12
CA GLY A 45 7.79 -14.71 -7.08
C GLY A 45 9.25 -15.15 -6.88
N ASP A 46 10.19 -14.22 -6.89
CA ASP A 46 11.64 -14.40 -6.74
C ASP A 46 12.16 -13.93 -5.37
N GLY A 47 11.26 -13.74 -4.39
CA GLY A 47 11.59 -13.17 -3.08
C GLY A 47 11.83 -11.65 -3.11
N LEU A 48 11.54 -10.99 -4.23
CA LEU A 48 11.60 -9.55 -4.42
C LEU A 48 10.18 -8.97 -4.55
N SER A 49 10.08 -7.63 -4.53
CA SER A 49 8.80 -6.97 -4.75
C SER A 49 8.94 -5.60 -5.39
N VAL A 50 7.82 -5.06 -5.87
CA VAL A 50 7.66 -3.64 -6.21
C VAL A 50 6.72 -3.01 -5.18
N ARG A 51 7.13 -1.93 -4.52
CA ARG A 51 6.29 -1.23 -3.56
C ARG A 51 5.54 -0.10 -4.25
N LEU A 52 4.21 -0.17 -4.19
CA LEU A 52 3.33 0.96 -4.48
C LEU A 52 3.09 1.72 -3.19
N ASN A 53 3.32 3.03 -3.23
CA ASN A 53 3.33 3.84 -2.03
C ASN A 53 2.71 5.21 -2.24
N MET A 54 2.04 5.71 -1.20
CA MET A 54 1.46 7.05 -1.17
C MET A 54 1.85 7.72 0.15
N VAL A 55 2.68 8.76 0.08
CA VAL A 55 3.22 9.45 1.27
C VAL A 55 2.94 10.94 1.23
N LYS A 56 2.97 11.59 2.39
CA LYS A 56 3.01 13.05 2.49
C LYS A 56 4.48 13.49 2.40
N ALA A 57 4.83 14.30 1.40
CA ALA A 57 6.21 14.71 1.14
C ALA A 57 6.75 15.71 2.19
N GLY A 58 5.91 16.62 2.67
CA GLY A 58 6.26 17.63 3.67
C GLY A 58 5.11 17.97 4.61
N PRO A 59 5.38 18.64 5.74
CA PRO A 59 4.41 18.85 6.83
C PRO A 59 3.18 19.67 6.41
N ILE A 60 3.32 20.55 5.41
CA ILE A 60 2.24 21.42 4.92
C ILE A 60 1.60 20.92 3.61
N ASP A 61 2.10 19.81 3.06
CA ASP A 61 1.58 19.29 1.80
C ASP A 61 0.18 18.72 1.99
N THR A 62 -0.70 19.09 1.06
CA THR A 62 -2.08 18.61 1.01
C THR A 62 -2.26 17.50 -0.03
N MET A 63 -1.25 17.28 -0.87
CA MET A 63 -1.22 16.24 -1.90
C MET A 63 -0.30 15.11 -1.46
N GLY A 64 -0.70 13.88 -1.78
CA GLY A 64 0.13 12.71 -1.63
C GLY A 64 1.12 12.58 -2.79
N THR A 65 2.30 12.06 -2.48
CA THR A 65 3.33 11.67 -3.44
C THR A 65 3.25 10.16 -3.66
N TYR A 66 2.81 9.80 -4.85
CA TYR A 66 2.83 8.41 -5.31
C TYR A 66 4.23 7.99 -5.74
N SER A 67 4.63 6.75 -5.41
CA SER A 67 5.89 6.17 -5.89
C SER A 67 5.78 4.66 -6.14
N GLU A 68 6.57 4.20 -7.10
CA GLU A 68 6.77 2.80 -7.49
C GLU A 68 8.25 2.49 -7.30
N MET A 69 8.59 1.60 -6.35
CA MET A 69 9.99 1.35 -6.02
C MET A 69 10.29 -0.15 -6.02
N ARG A 70 11.36 -0.57 -6.71
CA ARG A 70 11.87 -1.94 -6.60
C ARG A 70 12.38 -2.17 -5.19
N CYS A 71 12.03 -3.31 -4.60
CA CYS A 71 12.47 -3.75 -3.29
C CYS A 71 13.25 -5.06 -3.44
N ARG A 72 14.44 -5.11 -2.84
CA ARG A 72 15.26 -6.35 -2.76
C ARG A 72 14.76 -7.33 -1.67
N TYR A 73 13.46 -7.34 -1.42
CA TYR A 73 12.80 -8.12 -0.38
C TYR A 73 11.32 -8.24 -0.72
N ASP A 74 10.66 -9.27 -0.21
CA ASP A 74 9.21 -9.49 -0.23
C ASP A 74 8.52 -9.11 1.08
N LYS A 75 9.30 -8.92 2.16
CA LYS A 75 8.86 -8.47 3.47
C LYS A 75 9.75 -7.35 4.01
N SER A 76 9.14 -6.21 4.32
CA SER A 76 9.85 -5.10 4.95
C SER A 76 10.21 -5.43 6.40
N ARG A 77 11.39 -4.98 6.85
CA ARG A 77 11.80 -5.07 8.26
C ARG A 77 10.93 -4.24 9.20
N THR A 78 10.26 -3.22 8.68
CA THR A 78 9.32 -2.37 9.44
C THR A 78 7.89 -2.89 9.43
N SER A 79 7.64 -4.03 8.78
CA SER A 79 6.31 -4.61 8.71
C SER A 79 5.90 -5.13 10.09
N LEU A 80 4.76 -4.63 10.58
CA LEU A 80 4.14 -5.05 11.83
C LEU A 80 2.99 -6.02 11.59
N HIS A 81 2.21 -5.79 10.53
CA HIS A 81 1.12 -6.67 10.09
C HIS A 81 1.05 -6.71 8.57
N THR A 82 0.54 -7.82 8.01
CA THR A 82 0.41 -8.03 6.56
C THR A 82 -0.83 -8.85 6.23
N VAL A 83 -1.47 -8.52 5.11
CA VAL A 83 -2.51 -9.34 4.50
C VAL A 83 -2.14 -9.57 3.04
N ASP A 84 -2.18 -10.82 2.62
CA ASP A 84 -1.77 -11.25 1.27
C ASP A 84 -3.01 -11.60 0.43
N LEU A 85 -3.06 -11.06 -0.78
CA LEU A 85 -4.09 -11.33 -1.78
C LEU A 85 -3.41 -11.97 -3.00
N GLN A 86 -3.85 -13.16 -3.40
CA GLN A 86 -3.32 -13.82 -4.59
C GLN A 86 -3.73 -13.06 -5.85
N ALA A 87 -2.76 -12.86 -6.74
CA ALA A 87 -3.00 -12.24 -8.04
C ALA A 87 -3.43 -13.30 -9.06
N VAL A 88 -4.21 -12.90 -10.06
CA VAL A 88 -4.54 -13.77 -11.20
C VAL A 88 -3.30 -14.11 -12.02
N ALA A 89 -3.30 -15.32 -12.61
CA ALA A 89 -2.19 -15.77 -13.44
C ALA A 89 -1.95 -14.84 -14.64
N GLY A 90 -0.67 -14.57 -14.94
CA GLY A 90 -0.25 -13.73 -16.06
C GLY A 90 -0.31 -12.22 -15.80
N LEU A 91 -0.69 -11.77 -14.60
CA LEU A 91 -0.64 -10.37 -14.22
C LEU A 91 0.81 -9.87 -14.12
N THR A 92 1.05 -8.63 -14.56
CA THR A 92 2.37 -7.99 -14.54
C THR A 92 2.35 -6.70 -13.73
N VAL A 93 3.53 -6.26 -13.27
CA VAL A 93 3.70 -4.97 -12.59
C VAL A 93 3.14 -3.84 -13.46
N LYS A 94 3.43 -3.85 -14.77
CA LYS A 94 2.94 -2.91 -15.76
C LYS A 94 1.43 -2.72 -15.70
N ARG A 95 0.66 -3.80 -15.76
CA ARG A 95 -0.81 -3.75 -15.76
C ARG A 95 -1.38 -3.21 -14.45
N VAL A 96 -0.75 -3.55 -13.33
CA VAL A 96 -1.12 -3.01 -12.02
C VAL A 96 -0.84 -1.51 -11.96
N THR A 97 0.36 -1.08 -12.35
CA THR A 97 0.72 0.35 -12.31
C THR A 97 -0.14 1.16 -13.28
N GLU A 98 -0.40 0.66 -14.49
CA GLU A 98 -1.26 1.33 -15.48
C GLU A 98 -2.70 1.51 -14.96
N LEU A 99 -3.26 0.53 -14.25
CA LEU A 99 -4.56 0.69 -13.59
C LEU A 99 -4.57 1.87 -12.61
N VAL A 100 -3.53 2.03 -11.79
CA VAL A 100 -3.38 3.17 -10.86
C VAL A 100 -3.38 4.50 -11.64
N LEU A 101 -2.75 4.53 -12.83
CA LEU A 101 -2.68 5.73 -13.67
C LEU A 101 -4.02 6.03 -14.34
N GLU A 102 -4.61 5.03 -14.98
CA GLU A 102 -5.88 5.11 -15.72
C GLU A 102 -7.04 5.54 -14.80
N LYS A 103 -7.01 5.11 -13.53
CA LYS A 103 -7.98 5.50 -12.49
C LYS A 103 -7.65 6.83 -11.80
N GLY A 104 -6.57 7.51 -12.18
CA GLY A 104 -6.18 8.80 -11.61
C GLY A 104 -5.69 8.72 -10.15
N ARG A 105 -5.28 7.54 -9.67
CA ARG A 105 -4.97 7.33 -8.24
C ARG A 105 -3.67 7.96 -7.76
N ARG A 106 -2.91 8.56 -8.68
CA ARG A 106 -1.76 9.43 -8.35
C ARG A 106 -2.19 10.82 -7.89
N ASN A 107 -3.36 11.28 -8.33
CA ASN A 107 -3.90 12.60 -7.95
C ASN A 107 -4.65 12.49 -6.63
N TYR A 108 -3.93 12.25 -5.55
CA TYR A 108 -4.51 12.00 -4.24
C TYR A 108 -4.34 13.21 -3.32
N ARG A 109 -5.46 13.79 -2.89
CA ARG A 109 -5.49 14.84 -1.87
C ARG A 109 -5.67 14.16 -0.52
N LEU A 110 -4.74 14.42 0.40
CA LEU A 110 -4.76 13.88 1.76
C LEU A 110 -5.91 14.49 2.58
N ALA A 111 -6.36 13.77 3.61
CA ALA A 111 -7.35 14.30 4.53
C ALA A 111 -6.79 15.53 5.28
N PRO A 112 -7.65 16.41 5.85
CA PRO A 112 -7.20 17.59 6.60
C PRO A 112 -6.25 17.26 7.77
N SER A 113 -6.38 16.06 8.33
CA SER A 113 -5.49 15.49 9.34
C SER A 113 -4.06 15.26 8.86
N GLY A 114 -3.82 15.28 7.55
CA GLY A 114 -2.54 14.94 6.93
C GLY A 114 -2.29 13.44 6.78
N VAL A 115 -3.22 12.58 7.22
CA VAL A 115 -3.17 11.13 6.99
C VAL A 115 -4.02 10.74 5.76
N GLY A 116 -3.77 9.55 5.20
CA GLY A 116 -4.51 9.10 4.02
C GLY A 116 -3.98 7.83 3.37
N CYS A 117 -2.80 7.33 3.75
CA CYS A 117 -2.24 6.11 3.15
C CYS A 117 -3.18 4.90 3.25
N ARG A 118 -3.91 4.75 4.36
CA ARG A 118 -4.92 3.68 4.53
C ARG A 118 -6.09 3.80 3.56
N PHE A 119 -6.66 4.99 3.41
CA PHE A 119 -7.75 5.21 2.46
C PHE A 119 -7.28 4.99 1.02
N TRP A 120 -6.07 5.44 0.69
CA TRP A 120 -5.47 5.17 -0.61
C TRP A 120 -5.28 3.67 -0.86
N VAL A 121 -4.67 2.94 0.08
CA VAL A 121 -4.49 1.47 -0.02
C VAL A 121 -5.82 0.75 -0.17
N LYS A 122 -6.83 1.10 0.64
CA LYS A 122 -8.19 0.58 0.53
C LYS A 122 -8.71 0.75 -0.90
N THR A 123 -8.60 1.96 -1.45
CA THR A 123 -9.08 2.27 -2.80
C THR A 123 -8.34 1.47 -3.87
N ILE A 124 -7.02 1.31 -3.76
CA ILE A 124 -6.26 0.50 -4.71
C ILE A 124 -6.71 -0.96 -4.66
N VAL A 125 -6.94 -1.53 -3.46
CA VAL A 125 -7.44 -2.90 -3.34
C VAL A 125 -8.84 -3.06 -3.95
N GLU A 126 -9.72 -2.08 -3.78
CA GLU A 126 -11.04 -2.03 -4.45
C GLU A 126 -10.92 -1.99 -5.97
N ASP A 127 -9.99 -1.20 -6.50
CA ASP A 127 -9.74 -1.10 -7.94
C ASP A 127 -9.16 -2.42 -8.49
N LEU A 128 -8.24 -3.06 -7.78
CA LEU A 128 -7.66 -4.36 -8.14
C LEU A 128 -8.73 -5.44 -8.17
N ASP A 129 -9.62 -5.46 -7.18
CA ASP A 129 -10.71 -6.43 -7.12
C ASP A 129 -11.70 -6.22 -8.27
N SER A 130 -12.09 -4.97 -8.51
CA SER A 130 -13.01 -4.57 -9.58
C SER A 130 -12.45 -4.82 -10.98
N ALA A 131 -11.12 -4.71 -11.15
CA ALA A 131 -10.44 -5.04 -12.40
C ALA A 131 -10.27 -6.55 -12.62
N GLY A 132 -10.64 -7.39 -11.65
CA GLY A 132 -10.46 -8.84 -11.72
C GLY A 132 -9.00 -9.26 -11.58
N PHE A 133 -8.15 -8.45 -10.94
CA PHE A 133 -6.73 -8.75 -10.76
C PHE A 133 -6.46 -9.64 -9.53
N ILE A 134 -7.41 -9.71 -8.60
CA ILE A 134 -7.36 -10.56 -7.42
C ILE A 134 -8.04 -11.90 -7.74
N ASP A 135 -7.31 -12.99 -7.44
CA ASP A 135 -7.80 -14.34 -7.63
C ASP A 135 -9.01 -14.64 -6.73
N ALA A 136 -9.92 -15.48 -7.22
CA ALA A 136 -11.15 -15.83 -6.51
C ALA A 136 -10.88 -16.46 -5.12
N SER A 137 -9.74 -17.13 -4.94
CA SER A 137 -9.31 -17.68 -3.64
C SER A 137 -9.08 -16.62 -2.56
N SER A 138 -8.90 -15.35 -2.93
CA SER A 138 -8.56 -14.25 -2.01
C SER A 138 -9.71 -13.28 -1.76
N LYS A 139 -10.94 -13.61 -2.17
CA LYS A 139 -12.10 -12.72 -1.98
C LYS A 139 -12.40 -12.41 -0.51
N ASP A 140 -12.30 -13.40 0.38
CA ASP A 140 -12.47 -13.16 1.82
C ASP A 140 -11.34 -12.30 2.40
N ALA A 141 -10.13 -12.43 1.85
CA ALA A 141 -8.98 -11.65 2.28
C ALA A 141 -9.10 -10.16 1.89
N VAL A 142 -9.89 -9.80 0.88
CA VAL A 142 -10.20 -8.39 0.57
C VAL A 142 -10.94 -7.73 1.72
N ALA A 143 -11.96 -8.40 2.29
CA ALA A 143 -12.65 -7.90 3.47
C ALA A 143 -11.72 -7.84 4.69
N GLN A 144 -10.80 -8.81 4.83
CA GLN A 144 -9.78 -8.77 5.87
C GLN A 144 -8.86 -7.55 5.74
N VAL A 145 -8.43 -7.18 4.53
CA VAL A 145 -7.64 -5.96 4.32
C VAL A 145 -8.37 -4.74 4.89
N TYR A 146 -9.67 -4.59 4.61
CA TYR A 146 -10.42 -3.41 5.06
C TYR A 146 -10.56 -3.35 6.58
N ASN A 147 -10.70 -4.50 7.23
CA ASN A 147 -10.72 -4.57 8.69
C ASN A 147 -9.34 -4.23 9.25
N ASP A 148 -8.29 -4.86 8.73
CA ASP A 148 -6.97 -4.83 9.33
C ASP A 148 -6.26 -3.48 9.16
N ILE A 149 -6.50 -2.75 8.07
CA ILE A 149 -5.92 -1.41 7.88
C ILE A 149 -6.54 -0.35 8.80
N GLN A 150 -7.65 -0.64 9.50
CA GLN A 150 -8.26 0.26 10.48
C GLN A 150 -7.62 0.16 11.88
N TYR A 151 -6.43 -0.43 11.98
CA TYR A 151 -5.73 -0.59 13.25
C TYR A 151 -4.31 -0.04 13.19
N ASN A 152 -3.87 0.53 14.30
CA ASN A 152 -2.48 0.75 14.63
C ASN A 152 -1.91 -0.50 15.28
N TYR A 153 -0.84 -1.01 14.69
CA TYR A 153 -0.06 -2.11 15.23
C TYR A 153 1.17 -1.54 15.93
N THR A 154 1.52 -2.14 17.05
CA THR A 154 2.79 -1.93 17.74
C THR A 154 3.35 -3.29 18.10
N LYS A 155 4.65 -3.46 17.94
CA LYS A 155 5.30 -4.73 18.27
C LYS A 155 5.03 -5.09 19.73
N ASP A 156 4.63 -6.34 19.96
CA ASP A 156 4.37 -6.93 21.28
C ASP A 156 3.27 -6.21 22.09
N LYS A 157 2.36 -5.49 21.43
CA LYS A 157 1.17 -4.86 22.03
C LYS A 157 -0.09 -5.20 21.27
N ALA A 158 -1.24 -5.09 21.94
CA ALA A 158 -2.53 -5.16 21.28
C ALA A 158 -2.64 -4.04 20.24
N SER A 159 -3.31 -4.33 19.12
CA SER A 159 -3.61 -3.32 18.12
C SER A 159 -4.70 -2.36 18.63
N GLU A 160 -4.61 -1.11 18.21
CA GLU A 160 -5.56 -0.07 18.59
C GLU A 160 -6.36 0.35 17.37
N PHE A 161 -7.69 0.38 17.49
CA PHE A 161 -8.54 0.80 16.39
C PHE A 161 -8.32 2.29 16.07
N GLU A 162 -8.05 2.59 14.81
CA GLU A 162 -7.94 3.93 14.28
C GLU A 162 -8.66 3.97 12.93
N PRO A 163 -9.87 4.58 12.87
CA PRO A 163 -10.69 4.55 11.69
C PRO A 163 -9.98 5.17 10.49
N ILE A 164 -10.30 4.68 9.29
CA ILE A 164 -9.81 5.29 8.06
C ILE A 164 -10.38 6.69 7.95
N ASP A 165 -9.51 7.69 7.85
CA ASP A 165 -9.88 9.06 7.52
C ASP A 165 -10.08 9.17 5.99
N PRO A 166 -11.30 9.48 5.51
CA PRO A 166 -11.55 9.58 4.07
C PRO A 166 -10.79 10.76 3.45
N SER A 167 -10.15 10.51 2.31
CA SER A 167 -9.55 11.57 1.49
C SER A 167 -10.10 11.55 0.05
N THR A 168 -9.62 12.43 -0.82
CA THR A 168 -10.22 12.63 -2.15
C THR A 168 -9.22 12.44 -3.28
N PHE A 169 -9.71 12.01 -4.44
CA PHE A 169 -8.97 11.99 -5.69
C PHE A 169 -9.41 13.19 -6.54
N VAL A 170 -8.47 13.86 -7.21
CA VAL A 170 -8.70 15.12 -7.96
C VAL A 170 -8.34 15.04 -9.44
#